data_AF-A0AAV0B1W1-F1
#
_entry.id   AF-A0AAV0B1W1-F1
#
_cell.length_a   1.000
_cell.length_b   1.000
_cell.length_c   1.000
_cell.angle_alpha   90.00
_cell.angle_beta   90.00
_cell.angle_gamma   90.00
#
_symmetry.space_group_name_H-M   'P 1'
#
loop_
_entity.id
_entity.type
_entity.pdbx_description
1 polymer ?
#
loop_
_entity_poly.entity_id
_entity_poly.type
_entity_poly.pdbx_seq_one_letter_code
_entity_poly.pdbx_strand_id
1 'polypeptide(L)'
;MINQHPVFPWILADYTSSSLNLEKPETFRKLALPMGAQTESRKRDFIERYLSLEEFGAIGDERMKPAHYMTHYSSAVVRTFWSMHRAWLSASEQSRSDVRELTPEFYHCPEFLKNLNNLSLGSRQEGGDPVGDVQLPPWAHGDPRLFVELHREALESDFVSENIHKWIDLIFGYKQRGQAALDAVNVFQEVSYEGTVSLDAIDDERERSSVLGAMCNWGKTRIRA
;
A
#
# COMPACT_ATOMS: atom_id res chain seq x y z
N MET A 1 9.58 10.62 14.31
CA MET A 1 8.30 10.14 13.74
C MET A 1 8.39 10.26 12.22
N ILE A 2 8.64 9.15 11.52
CA ILE A 2 8.74 9.08 10.04
C ILE A 2 7.31 9.02 9.49
N ASN A 3 6.51 10.08 9.70
CA ASN A 3 5.08 10.04 9.39
C ASN A 3 4.79 10.53 7.96
N GLN A 4 5.82 10.74 7.14
CA GLN A 4 5.74 11.23 5.76
C GLN A 4 6.83 10.61 4.85
N HIS A 5 7.02 9.29 4.89
CA HIS A 5 7.96 8.61 3.97
C HIS A 5 7.45 8.68 2.52
N PRO A 6 8.29 9.04 1.51
CA PRO A 6 7.88 9.06 0.11
C PRO A 6 7.16 7.77 -0.31
N VAL A 7 6.12 7.93 -1.13
CA VAL A 7 5.29 6.81 -1.60
C VAL A 7 5.54 6.64 -3.09
N PHE A 8 5.86 5.42 -3.49
CA PHE A 8 6.04 5.00 -4.88
C PHE A 8 5.02 3.92 -5.23
N PRO A 9 4.54 3.84 -6.47
CA PRO A 9 3.60 2.81 -6.86
C PRO A 9 4.26 1.44 -6.84
N TRP A 10 3.50 0.38 -6.55
CA TRP A 10 3.83 -0.92 -7.15
C TRP A 10 3.77 -0.82 -8.68
N ILE A 11 4.83 -1.25 -9.38
CA ILE A 11 4.86 -1.28 -10.86
C ILE A 11 4.64 -2.69 -11.40
N LEU A 12 5.37 -3.67 -10.88
CA LEU A 12 5.24 -5.07 -11.30
C LEU A 12 4.12 -5.77 -10.55
N ALA A 13 3.47 -6.72 -11.23
CA ALA A 13 2.47 -7.63 -10.69
C ALA A 13 2.93 -9.10 -10.76
N ASP A 14 3.94 -9.41 -11.58
CA ASP A 14 4.49 -10.75 -11.72
C ASP A 14 5.68 -11.01 -10.79
N TYR A 15 5.43 -11.80 -9.75
CA TYR A 15 6.42 -12.24 -8.78
C TYR A 15 6.60 -13.77 -8.75
N THR A 16 6.13 -14.49 -9.78
CA THR A 16 6.12 -15.96 -9.82
C THR A 16 6.77 -16.54 -11.07
N SER A 17 6.81 -15.81 -12.18
CA SER A 17 7.42 -16.30 -13.41
C SER A 17 8.93 -16.50 -13.28
N SER A 18 9.45 -17.46 -14.05
CA SER A 18 10.88 -17.73 -14.17
C SER A 18 11.65 -16.65 -14.93
N SER A 19 10.96 -15.86 -15.75
CA SER A 19 11.50 -14.73 -16.52
C SER A 19 10.50 -13.58 -16.49
N LEU A 20 11.01 -12.35 -16.47
CA LEU A 20 10.20 -11.13 -16.49
C LEU A 20 10.09 -10.62 -17.92
N ASN A 21 8.88 -10.40 -18.41
CA ASN A 21 8.64 -9.87 -19.76
C ASN A 21 7.91 -8.52 -19.67
N LEU A 22 8.64 -7.43 -19.91
CA LEU A 22 8.11 -6.07 -19.83
C LEU A 22 7.29 -5.63 -21.06
N GLU A 23 7.12 -6.51 -22.05
CA GLU A 23 6.21 -6.27 -23.19
C GLU A 23 4.79 -6.75 -22.90
N LYS A 24 4.61 -7.56 -21.84
CA LYS A 24 3.32 -8.14 -21.45
C LYS A 24 2.57 -7.22 -20.49
N PRO A 25 1.37 -6.72 -20.83
CA PRO A 25 0.59 -5.89 -19.93
C PRO A 25 0.27 -6.55 -18.59
N GLU A 26 0.13 -7.87 -18.55
CA GLU A 26 -0.12 -8.65 -17.34
C GLU A 26 1.05 -8.66 -16.34
N THR A 27 2.26 -8.32 -16.79
CA THR A 27 3.42 -8.17 -15.90
C THR A 27 3.33 -6.93 -15.03
N PHE A 28 2.52 -5.94 -15.42
CA PHE A 28 2.37 -4.68 -14.71
C PHE A 28 1.12 -4.65 -13.85
N ARG A 29 1.21 -3.86 -12.76
CA ARG A 29 0.05 -3.43 -11.99
C ARG A 29 -0.87 -2.58 -12.86
N LYS A 30 -2.19 -2.69 -12.61
CA LYS A 30 -3.18 -1.74 -13.11
C LYS A 30 -3.06 -0.39 -12.37
N LEU A 31 -2.26 0.54 -12.90
CA LEU A 31 -1.97 1.87 -12.30
C LEU A 31 -3.20 2.77 -12.15
N ALA A 32 -4.26 2.52 -12.92
CA ALA A 32 -5.53 3.23 -12.79
C ALA A 32 -6.36 2.82 -11.55
N LEU A 33 -5.93 1.76 -10.85
CA LEU A 33 -6.64 1.19 -9.71
C LEU A 33 -5.78 1.28 -8.44
N PRO A 34 -6.39 1.57 -7.27
CA PRO A 34 -5.70 1.46 -6.00
C PRO A 34 -5.33 0.00 -5.69
N MET A 35 -4.44 -0.23 -4.73
CA MET A 35 -4.00 -1.59 -4.36
C MET A 35 -5.16 -2.48 -3.93
N GLY A 36 -6.15 -1.93 -3.23
CA GLY A 36 -7.34 -2.67 -2.82
C GLY A 36 -8.26 -3.11 -3.97
N ALA A 37 -8.03 -2.64 -5.20
CA ALA A 37 -8.90 -2.91 -6.35
C ALA A 37 -8.18 -3.60 -7.52
N GLN A 38 -7.01 -4.21 -7.31
CA GLN A 38 -6.27 -4.88 -8.38
C GLN A 38 -7.01 -6.11 -8.96
N THR A 39 -7.82 -6.77 -8.13
CA THR A 39 -8.73 -7.87 -8.54
C THR A 39 -10.19 -7.49 -8.34
N GLU A 40 -11.06 -8.01 -9.22
CA GLU A 40 -12.49 -7.72 -9.18
C GLU A 40 -13.17 -8.24 -7.91
N SER A 41 -12.74 -9.40 -7.42
CA SER A 41 -13.26 -9.96 -6.16
C SER A 41 -12.98 -9.01 -5.00
N ARG A 42 -11.73 -8.53 -4.88
CA ARG A 42 -11.33 -7.65 -3.79
C ARG A 42 -11.94 -6.26 -3.90
N LYS A 43 -12.06 -5.74 -5.14
CA LYS A 43 -12.78 -4.50 -5.42
C LYS A 43 -14.23 -4.57 -4.93
N ARG A 44 -14.93 -5.67 -5.21
CA ARG A 44 -16.30 -5.89 -4.76
C ARG A 44 -16.41 -5.90 -3.24
N ASP A 45 -15.52 -6.62 -2.56
CA ASP A 45 -15.49 -6.66 -1.09
C ASP A 45 -15.39 -5.27 -0.45
N PHE A 46 -14.56 -4.38 -1.01
CA PHE A 46 -14.41 -3.03 -0.48
C PHE A 46 -15.60 -2.12 -0.80
N ILE A 47 -16.25 -2.30 -1.96
CA ILE A 47 -17.49 -1.60 -2.29
C ILE A 47 -18.61 -2.03 -1.32
N GLU A 48 -18.79 -3.33 -1.11
CA GLU A 48 -19.78 -3.87 -0.17
C GLU A 48 -19.54 -3.35 1.25
N ARG A 49 -18.26 -3.30 1.68
CA ARG A 49 -17.88 -2.69 2.96
C ARG A 49 -18.30 -1.22 3.04
N TYR A 50 -18.01 -0.42 2.02
CA TYR A 50 -18.38 0.99 2.00
C TYR A 50 -19.89 1.17 2.14
N LEU A 51 -20.67 0.43 1.33
CA LEU A 51 -22.13 0.49 1.34
C LEU A 51 -22.71 0.06 2.69
N SER A 52 -22.16 -1.00 3.30
CA SER A 52 -22.58 -1.44 4.63
C SER A 52 -22.34 -0.36 5.70
N LEU A 53 -21.22 0.36 5.62
CA LEU A 53 -20.93 1.47 6.54
C LEU A 53 -21.81 2.69 6.28
N GLU A 54 -22.20 2.93 5.03
CA GLU A 54 -23.14 4.00 4.65
C GLU A 54 -24.56 3.72 5.13
N GLU A 55 -25.01 2.46 5.07
CA GLU A 55 -26.35 2.05 5.47
C GLU A 55 -26.52 1.94 6.99
N PHE A 56 -25.55 1.35 7.68
CA PHE A 56 -25.68 1.01 9.11
C PHE A 56 -24.85 1.90 10.05
N GLY A 57 -24.03 2.80 9.49
CA GLY A 57 -23.01 3.53 10.23
C GLY A 57 -21.85 2.63 10.67
N ALA A 58 -20.72 3.22 11.04
CA ALA A 58 -19.74 2.49 11.83
C ALA A 58 -20.37 2.23 13.21
N ILE A 59 -20.42 0.97 13.64
CA ILE A 59 -21.04 0.55 14.92
C ILE A 59 -20.62 1.52 16.05
N GLY A 60 -21.53 2.41 16.46
CA GLY A 60 -21.41 3.25 17.65
C GLY A 60 -20.84 4.67 17.50
N ASP A 61 -20.53 5.19 16.29
CA ASP A 61 -20.07 6.58 16.14
C ASP A 61 -20.55 7.24 14.83
N GLU A 62 -21.53 8.15 14.93
CA GLU A 62 -22.03 8.97 13.81
C GLU A 62 -20.96 9.87 13.18
N ARG A 63 -19.80 10.06 13.84
CA ARG A 63 -18.67 10.83 13.32
C ARG A 63 -17.81 10.04 12.33
N MET A 64 -17.94 8.72 12.26
CA MET A 64 -17.17 7.91 11.32
C MET A 64 -17.85 7.84 9.96
N LYS A 65 -17.29 8.57 8.98
CA LYS A 65 -17.73 8.48 7.60
C LYS A 65 -17.40 7.12 6.96
N PRO A 66 -18.23 6.64 6.02
CA PRO A 66 -17.93 5.44 5.24
C PRO A 66 -16.60 5.57 4.48
N ALA A 67 -15.84 4.48 4.45
CA ALA A 67 -14.58 4.39 3.73
C ALA A 67 -14.38 2.98 3.18
N HIS A 68 -13.68 2.89 2.05
CA HIS A 68 -13.25 1.60 1.51
C HIS A 68 -12.17 1.01 2.42
N TYR A 69 -11.20 1.83 2.84
CA TYR A 69 -10.00 1.36 3.53
C TYR A 69 -9.92 1.89 4.97
N MET A 70 -9.75 0.96 5.91
CA MET A 70 -9.49 1.25 7.33
C MET A 70 -8.00 1.31 7.67
N THR A 71 -7.16 0.97 6.70
CA THR A 71 -5.71 1.09 6.76
C THR A 71 -5.26 1.95 5.59
N HIS A 72 -4.05 2.47 5.68
CA HIS A 72 -3.54 3.41 4.69
C HIS A 72 -2.36 2.84 3.93
N TYR A 73 -2.20 3.32 2.71
CA TYR A 73 -1.19 2.84 1.79
C TYR A 73 0.25 3.18 2.22
N SER A 74 0.40 4.13 3.14
CA SER A 74 1.66 4.50 3.78
C SER A 74 1.47 4.47 5.29
N SER A 75 1.91 3.41 5.95
CA SER A 75 1.83 3.25 7.40
C SER A 75 3.04 2.49 7.94
N ALA A 76 3.44 2.78 9.18
CA ALA A 76 4.60 2.18 9.83
C ALA A 76 4.32 0.80 10.46
N VAL A 77 3.20 0.16 10.10
CA VAL A 77 2.76 -1.09 10.75
C VAL A 77 3.80 -2.19 10.56
N VAL A 78 4.23 -2.76 11.68
CA VAL A 78 5.32 -3.74 11.77
C VAL A 78 4.79 -5.13 11.46
N ARG A 79 4.82 -5.52 10.18
CA ARG A 79 4.73 -6.93 9.78
C ARG A 79 6.07 -7.37 9.21
N THR A 80 6.57 -8.53 9.64
CA THR A 80 7.82 -9.08 9.15
C THR A 80 7.79 -9.25 7.63
N PHE A 81 8.67 -8.54 6.94
CA PHE A 81 8.83 -8.55 5.49
C PHE A 81 9.91 -9.53 5.09
N TRP A 82 9.56 -10.58 4.34
CA TRP A 82 10.49 -11.65 3.98
C TRP A 82 10.28 -12.25 2.60
N SER A 83 9.25 -11.86 1.85
CA SER A 83 8.99 -12.36 0.50
C SER A 83 8.26 -11.31 -0.33
N MET A 84 8.78 -11.04 -1.53
CA MET A 84 8.18 -10.12 -2.48
C MET A 84 6.81 -10.60 -2.96
N HIS A 85 6.71 -11.87 -3.33
CA HIS A 85 5.46 -12.46 -3.79
C HIS A 85 4.36 -12.39 -2.72
N ARG A 86 4.69 -12.71 -1.47
CA ARG A 86 3.73 -12.60 -0.36
C ARG A 86 3.33 -11.16 -0.06
N ALA A 87 4.28 -10.21 -0.14
CA ALA A 87 4.00 -8.80 0.06
C ALA A 87 3.04 -8.27 -1.00
N TRP A 88 3.26 -8.61 -2.27
CA TRP A 88 2.34 -8.32 -3.37
C TRP A 88 0.95 -8.90 -3.09
N LEU A 89 0.85 -10.22 -2.88
CA LEU A 89 -0.44 -10.89 -2.66
C LEU A 89 -1.21 -10.30 -1.47
N SER A 90 -0.51 -10.00 -0.36
CA SER A 90 -1.11 -9.34 0.80
C SER A 90 -1.72 -7.99 0.40
N ALA A 91 -0.95 -7.15 -0.29
CA ALA A 91 -1.34 -5.79 -0.65
C ALA A 91 -2.38 -5.73 -1.78
N SER A 92 -2.36 -6.65 -2.75
CA SER A 92 -3.20 -6.63 -3.95
C SER A 92 -4.46 -7.51 -3.85
N GLU A 93 -4.42 -8.61 -3.07
CA GLU A 93 -5.45 -9.65 -3.14
C GLU A 93 -5.96 -10.19 -1.79
N GLN A 94 -5.07 -10.53 -0.86
CA GLN A 94 -5.41 -11.43 0.26
C GLN A 94 -5.86 -10.71 1.53
N SER A 95 -5.22 -9.59 1.88
CA SER A 95 -5.43 -8.96 3.18
C SER A 95 -6.27 -7.70 3.07
N ARG A 96 -7.49 -7.72 3.62
CA ARG A 96 -8.38 -6.55 3.68
C ARG A 96 -7.79 -5.37 4.47
N SER A 97 -6.78 -5.62 5.30
CA SER A 97 -6.07 -4.61 6.08
C SER A 97 -4.74 -4.18 5.47
N ASP A 98 -4.35 -4.69 4.30
CA ASP A 98 -3.10 -4.33 3.63
C ASP A 98 -3.38 -3.77 2.24
N VAL A 99 -3.27 -2.46 2.08
CA VAL A 99 -3.38 -1.75 0.78
C VAL A 99 -2.14 -0.91 0.52
N ARG A 100 -0.98 -1.37 1.02
CA ARG A 100 0.26 -0.59 1.02
C ARG A 100 0.84 -0.41 -0.36
N GLU A 101 1.32 0.81 -0.60
CA GLU A 101 2.17 1.17 -1.73
C GLU A 101 3.65 0.93 -1.37
N LEU A 102 4.53 1.08 -2.37
CA LEU A 102 5.97 0.92 -2.19
C LEU A 102 6.64 2.19 -1.66
N THR A 103 7.91 2.02 -1.31
CA THR A 103 8.84 3.10 -0.99
C THR A 103 9.89 3.23 -2.10
N PRO A 104 10.60 4.37 -2.21
CA PRO A 104 11.61 4.57 -3.26
C PRO A 104 12.73 3.54 -3.24
N GLU A 105 13.06 2.98 -2.09
CA GLU A 105 14.17 2.04 -1.90
C GLU A 105 14.07 0.82 -2.83
N PHE A 106 12.86 0.40 -3.20
CA PHE A 106 12.61 -0.68 -4.17
C PHE A 106 13.18 -0.41 -5.57
N TYR A 107 13.53 0.85 -5.88
CA TYR A 107 14.01 1.28 -7.20
C TYR A 107 15.48 1.70 -7.23
N HIS A 108 16.16 1.72 -6.08
CA HIS A 108 17.56 2.16 -6.04
C HIS A 108 18.43 1.52 -4.94
N CYS A 109 17.87 0.76 -4.00
CA CYS A 109 18.58 0.26 -2.82
C CYS A 109 18.50 -1.27 -2.75
N PRO A 110 19.44 -2.04 -3.31
CA PRO A 110 19.41 -3.50 -3.19
C PRO A 110 19.70 -4.01 -1.76
N GLU A 111 20.32 -3.19 -0.91
CA GLU A 111 20.78 -3.59 0.43
C GLU A 111 19.63 -3.91 1.40
N PHE A 112 18.45 -3.27 1.27
CA PHE A 112 17.33 -3.54 2.18
C PHE A 112 16.75 -4.96 2.03
N LEU A 113 17.08 -5.65 0.94
CA LEU A 113 16.65 -7.02 0.66
C LEU A 113 17.55 -8.07 1.33
N LYS A 114 18.69 -7.66 1.88
CA LYS A 114 19.64 -8.55 2.56
C LYS A 114 19.69 -8.28 4.06
N ASN A 115 19.72 -9.35 4.85
CA ASN A 115 20.01 -9.29 6.28
C ASN A 115 21.52 -9.22 6.52
N LEU A 116 22.17 -8.14 6.04
CA LEU A 116 23.63 -7.97 6.11
C LEU A 116 24.18 -8.03 7.54
N ASN A 117 23.38 -7.59 8.51
CA ASN A 117 23.75 -7.55 9.92
C ASN A 117 23.42 -8.85 10.67
N ASN A 118 22.95 -9.89 9.98
CA ASN A 118 22.55 -11.19 10.56
C ASN A 118 21.61 -11.03 11.77
N LEU A 119 20.64 -10.12 11.65
CA LEU A 119 19.67 -9.84 12.70
C LEU A 119 18.74 -11.04 12.92
N SER A 120 18.38 -11.29 14.18
CA SER A 120 17.35 -12.26 14.54
C SER A 120 15.96 -11.67 14.29
N LEU A 121 15.37 -11.94 13.12
CA LEU A 121 14.09 -11.37 12.67
C LEU A 121 12.86 -12.22 13.04
N GLY A 122 13.05 -13.24 13.89
CA GLY A 122 12.02 -14.22 14.27
C GLY A 122 11.86 -15.34 13.24
N SER A 123 10.75 -16.07 13.34
CA SER A 123 10.43 -17.22 12.48
C SER A 123 9.29 -16.92 11.52
N ARG A 124 9.32 -17.55 10.36
CA ARG A 124 8.24 -17.51 9.37
C ARG A 124 6.99 -18.17 9.96
N GLN A 125 5.83 -17.55 9.70
CA GLN A 125 4.53 -18.08 10.13
C GLN A 125 4.22 -19.45 9.48
N GLU A 126 4.74 -19.67 8.28
CA GLU A 126 4.62 -20.92 7.54
C GLU A 126 5.98 -21.64 7.59
N GLY A 127 6.01 -22.86 8.12
CA GLY A 127 7.22 -23.71 8.17
C GLY A 127 8.15 -23.49 9.37
N GLY A 128 8.07 -22.36 10.08
CA GLY A 128 8.87 -22.10 11.28
C GLY A 128 10.34 -21.75 11.05
N ASP A 129 10.79 -21.72 9.79
CA ASP A 129 12.15 -21.34 9.41
C ASP A 129 12.49 -19.92 9.90
N PRO A 130 13.75 -19.63 10.24
CA PRO A 130 14.18 -18.29 10.58
C PRO A 130 14.00 -17.32 9.40
N VAL A 131 13.65 -16.08 9.72
CA VAL A 131 13.60 -14.99 8.74
C VAL A 131 15.02 -14.46 8.53
N GLY A 132 15.46 -14.43 7.27
CA GLY A 132 16.77 -13.95 6.84
C GLY A 132 16.61 -12.97 5.67
N ASP A 133 17.40 -13.17 4.60
CA ASP A 133 17.25 -12.41 3.36
C ASP A 133 15.83 -12.50 2.79
N VAL A 134 15.41 -11.44 2.10
CA VAL A 134 14.10 -11.38 1.45
C VAL A 134 14.07 -12.35 0.28
N GLN A 135 13.03 -13.17 0.22
CA GLN A 135 12.78 -14.05 -0.91
C GLN A 135 12.36 -13.21 -2.13
N LEU A 136 13.22 -13.26 -3.15
CA LEU A 136 13.04 -12.60 -4.42
C LEU A 136 12.26 -13.49 -5.39
N PRO A 137 11.58 -12.89 -6.39
CA PRO A 137 10.92 -13.64 -7.44
C PRO A 137 11.93 -14.44 -8.29
N PRO A 138 11.51 -15.53 -8.95
CA PRO A 138 12.42 -16.43 -9.65
C PRO A 138 13.24 -15.74 -10.76
N TRP A 139 12.65 -14.77 -11.47
CA TRP A 139 13.31 -13.98 -12.49
C TRP A 139 14.47 -13.09 -11.99
N ALA A 140 14.57 -12.87 -10.67
CA ALA A 140 15.69 -12.14 -10.07
C ALA A 140 16.87 -13.06 -9.71
N HIS A 141 16.72 -14.39 -9.84
CA HIS A 141 17.78 -15.38 -9.59
C HIS A 141 18.48 -15.25 -8.22
N GLY A 142 17.78 -14.72 -7.21
CA GLY A 142 18.35 -14.47 -5.88
C GLY A 142 19.33 -13.30 -5.81
N ASP A 143 19.42 -12.46 -6.85
CA ASP A 143 20.24 -11.26 -6.88
C ASP A 143 19.41 -9.98 -6.63
N PRO A 144 19.58 -9.32 -5.47
CA PRO A 144 18.92 -8.05 -5.17
C PRO A 144 19.26 -6.92 -6.15
N ARG A 145 20.45 -6.92 -6.76
CA ARG A 145 20.85 -5.88 -7.72
C ARG A 145 20.03 -6.00 -8.99
N LEU A 146 19.96 -7.22 -9.54
CA LEU A 146 19.10 -7.52 -10.69
C LEU A 146 17.63 -7.20 -10.40
N PHE A 147 17.15 -7.54 -9.19
CA PHE A 147 15.79 -7.21 -8.78
C PHE A 147 15.51 -5.70 -8.85
N VAL A 148 16.38 -4.88 -8.27
CA VAL A 148 16.23 -3.41 -8.26
C VAL A 148 16.41 -2.83 -9.66
N GLU A 149 17.34 -3.36 -10.44
CA GLU A 149 17.56 -2.94 -11.83
C GLU A 149 16.32 -3.15 -12.69
N LEU A 150 15.71 -4.33 -12.64
CA LEU A 150 14.48 -4.65 -13.37
C LEU A 150 13.27 -3.86 -12.85
N HIS A 151 13.19 -3.58 -11.54
CA HIS A 151 12.18 -2.68 -10.99
C HIS A 151 12.30 -1.26 -11.56
N ARG A 152 13.53 -0.75 -11.69
CA ARG A 152 13.80 0.56 -12.29
C ARG A 152 13.54 0.56 -13.79
N GLU A 153 13.95 -0.48 -14.52
CA GLU A 153 13.64 -0.62 -15.94
C GLU A 153 12.13 -0.65 -16.19
N ALA A 154 11.37 -1.39 -15.38
CA ALA A 154 9.93 -1.41 -15.46
C ALA A 154 9.31 -0.03 -15.17
N LEU A 155 9.82 0.71 -14.19
CA LEU A 155 9.35 2.06 -13.85
C LEU A 155 9.55 3.06 -15.01
N GLU A 156 10.68 2.95 -15.72
CA GLU A 156 11.03 3.83 -16.84
C GLU A 156 10.50 3.32 -18.19
N SER A 157 9.70 2.25 -18.20
CA SER A 157 9.13 1.68 -19.44
C SER A 157 8.06 2.58 -20.08
N ASP A 158 7.84 2.41 -21.38
CA ASP A 158 6.79 3.13 -22.12
C ASP A 158 5.41 2.86 -21.51
N PHE A 159 5.12 1.61 -21.12
CA PHE A 159 3.87 1.24 -20.47
C PHE A 159 3.62 2.09 -19.22
N VAL A 160 4.63 2.25 -18.36
CA VAL A 160 4.47 3.06 -17.14
C VAL A 160 4.39 4.54 -17.48
N SER A 161 5.23 5.04 -18.38
CA SER A 161 5.21 6.44 -18.82
C SER A 161 3.83 6.86 -19.33
N GLU A 162 3.17 6.00 -20.10
CA GLU A 162 1.81 6.22 -20.62
C GLU A 162 0.71 6.13 -19.56
N ASN A 163 0.96 5.56 -18.38
CA ASN A 163 -0.08 5.22 -17.40
C ASN A 163 0.14 5.78 -15.99
N ILE A 164 1.35 6.25 -15.64
CA ILE A 164 1.72 6.67 -14.29
C ILE A 164 0.87 7.85 -13.79
N HIS A 165 0.45 8.73 -14.68
CA HIS A 165 -0.46 9.85 -14.36
C HIS A 165 -1.78 9.37 -13.74
N LYS A 166 -2.26 8.17 -14.09
CA LYS A 166 -3.49 7.59 -13.52
C LYS A 166 -3.31 7.18 -12.07
N TRP A 167 -2.10 6.77 -11.67
CA TRP A 167 -1.75 6.52 -10.28
C TRP A 167 -1.56 7.83 -9.52
N ILE A 168 -0.93 8.84 -10.15
CA ILE A 168 -0.81 10.19 -9.59
C ILE A 168 -2.19 10.76 -9.28
N ASP A 169 -3.19 10.55 -10.15
CA ASP A 169 -4.58 10.97 -9.90
C ASP A 169 -5.17 10.38 -8.61
N LEU A 170 -4.83 9.14 -8.28
CA LEU A 170 -5.30 8.45 -7.07
C LEU A 170 -4.63 9.00 -5.80
N ILE A 171 -3.31 9.23 -5.83
CA ILE A 171 -2.54 9.59 -4.64
C ILE A 171 -2.49 11.10 -4.41
N PHE A 172 -2.39 11.89 -5.46
CA PHE A 172 -2.14 13.34 -5.41
C PHE A 172 -3.15 14.18 -6.21
N GLY A 173 -3.88 13.57 -7.14
CA GLY A 173 -4.76 14.29 -8.05
C GLY A 173 -6.24 14.25 -7.65
N TYR A 174 -7.10 14.30 -8.66
CA TYR A 174 -8.54 14.53 -8.46
C TYR A 174 -9.30 13.31 -7.92
N LYS A 175 -8.73 12.10 -8.01
CA LYS A 175 -9.32 10.86 -7.47
C LYS A 175 -8.92 10.60 -6.01
N GLN A 176 -8.26 11.55 -5.36
CA GLN A 176 -7.93 11.45 -3.93
C GLN A 176 -9.17 11.61 -3.03
N ARG A 177 -10.17 12.40 -3.45
CA ARG A 177 -11.38 12.71 -2.65
C ARG A 177 -12.64 12.87 -3.52
N GLY A 178 -13.80 12.93 -2.87
CA GLY A 178 -15.09 13.20 -3.50
C GLY A 178 -15.62 12.04 -4.35
N GLN A 179 -16.54 12.34 -5.27
CA GLN A 179 -17.18 11.32 -6.11
C GLN A 179 -16.15 10.54 -6.95
N ALA A 180 -15.13 11.22 -7.47
CA ALA A 180 -14.07 10.56 -8.26
C ALA A 180 -13.28 9.53 -7.44
N ALA A 181 -13.10 9.74 -6.13
CA ALA A 181 -12.50 8.75 -5.25
C ALA A 181 -13.46 7.59 -4.96
N LEU A 182 -14.75 7.86 -4.81
CA LEU A 182 -15.77 6.83 -4.62
C LEU A 182 -15.82 5.89 -5.83
N ASP A 183 -15.90 6.45 -7.04
CA ASP A 183 -15.94 5.70 -8.30
C ASP A 183 -14.66 4.87 -8.51
N ALA A 184 -13.51 5.38 -8.05
CA ALA A 184 -12.21 4.71 -8.13
C ALA A 184 -11.95 3.71 -6.99
N VAL A 185 -12.89 3.56 -6.03
CA VAL A 185 -12.72 2.73 -4.82
C VAL A 185 -11.52 3.20 -3.99
N ASN A 186 -11.30 4.51 -3.89
CA ASN A 186 -10.10 5.14 -3.33
C ASN A 186 -10.39 6.04 -2.12
N VAL A 187 -11.38 5.66 -1.30
CA VAL A 187 -11.78 6.43 -0.11
C VAL A 187 -11.17 5.82 1.15
N PHE A 188 -10.36 6.61 1.85
CA PHE A 188 -9.75 6.26 3.13
C PHE A 188 -10.54 6.86 4.30
N GLN A 189 -10.18 6.48 5.52
CA GLN A 189 -10.75 7.04 6.74
C GLN A 189 -10.59 8.56 6.80
N GLU A 190 -11.62 9.27 7.26
CA GLU A 190 -11.63 10.75 7.24
C GLU A 190 -10.41 11.36 7.95
N VAL A 191 -9.97 10.73 9.04
CA VAL A 191 -8.81 11.15 9.84
C VAL A 191 -7.46 11.03 9.13
N SER A 192 -7.37 10.30 8.01
CA SER A 192 -6.12 10.22 7.21
C SER A 192 -5.91 11.47 6.36
N TYR A 193 -6.98 12.23 6.11
CA TYR A 193 -6.97 13.42 5.29
C TYR A 193 -6.57 14.65 6.11
N GLU A 194 -5.70 15.49 5.55
CA GLU A 194 -5.31 16.73 6.21
C GLU A 194 -6.52 17.65 6.45
N GLY A 195 -6.55 18.30 7.62
CA GLY A 195 -7.54 19.30 8.01
C GLY A 195 -8.84 18.76 8.61
N THR A 196 -9.01 17.43 8.72
CA THR A 196 -10.27 16.82 9.23
C THR A 196 -10.32 16.66 10.73
N VAL A 197 -9.16 16.56 11.40
CA VAL A 197 -9.05 16.44 12.85
C VAL A 197 -8.33 17.65 13.41
N SER A 198 -9.07 18.54 14.07
CA SER A 198 -8.46 19.59 14.90
C SER A 198 -8.09 18.99 16.25
N LEU A 199 -6.82 18.62 16.41
CA LEU A 199 -6.30 18.11 17.70
C LEU A 199 -6.41 19.12 18.83
N ASP A 200 -6.54 20.41 18.50
CA ASP A 200 -6.67 21.50 19.47
C ASP A 200 -8.12 21.74 19.91
N ALA A 201 -9.10 21.11 19.23
CA ALA A 201 -10.51 21.13 19.62
C ALA A 201 -10.90 19.94 20.51
N ILE A 202 -9.97 19.02 20.81
CA ILE A 202 -10.21 17.86 21.67
C ILE A 202 -9.75 18.20 23.09
N ASP A 203 -10.71 18.46 23.98
CA ASP A 203 -10.45 18.79 25.39
C ASP A 203 -10.00 17.58 26.22
N ASP A 204 -10.42 16.35 25.85
CA ASP A 204 -10.04 15.12 26.54
C ASP A 204 -8.66 14.61 26.08
N GLU A 205 -7.71 14.60 27.01
CA GLU A 205 -6.33 14.14 26.78
C GLU A 205 -6.25 12.65 26.39
N ARG A 206 -7.18 11.80 26.85
CA ARG A 206 -7.26 10.38 26.45
C ARG A 206 -7.80 10.22 25.03
N GLU A 207 -8.81 11.00 24.66
CA GLU A 207 -9.34 11.03 23.30
C GLU A 207 -8.27 11.56 22.34
N ARG A 208 -7.58 12.64 22.71
CA ARG A 208 -6.46 13.21 21.96
C ARG A 208 -5.33 12.20 21.76
N SER A 209 -4.94 11.48 22.81
CA SER A 209 -3.92 10.43 22.75
C SER A 209 -4.35 9.24 21.88
N SER A 210 -5.63 8.86 21.95
CA SER A 210 -6.20 7.76 21.14
C SER A 210 -6.25 8.13 19.66
N VAL A 211 -6.70 9.35 19.35
CA VAL A 211 -6.72 9.90 17.99
C VAL A 211 -5.30 10.06 17.44
N LEU A 212 -4.34 10.55 18.24
CA LEU A 212 -2.93 10.64 17.85
C LEU A 212 -2.30 9.27 17.59
N GLY A 213 -2.54 8.29 18.47
CA GLY A 213 -2.07 6.92 18.29
C GLY A 213 -2.65 6.29 17.03
N ALA A 214 -3.91 6.59 16.74
CA ALA A 214 -4.58 6.10 15.55
C ALA A 214 -4.09 6.82 14.27
N MET A 215 -3.84 8.14 14.30
CA MET A 215 -3.20 8.88 13.19
C MET A 215 -1.78 8.39 12.87
N CYS A 216 -1.00 8.00 13.88
CA CYS A 216 0.32 7.42 13.68
C CYS A 216 0.26 6.02 13.03
N ASN A 217 -0.74 5.22 13.39
CA ASN A 217 -0.96 3.89 12.80
C ASN A 217 -1.64 3.93 11.42
N TRP A 218 -2.47 4.95 11.17
CA TRP A 218 -3.26 5.09 9.95
C TRP A 218 -2.58 5.90 8.86
N GLY A 219 -1.37 6.44 9.06
CA GLY A 219 -0.70 7.21 8.01
C GLY A 219 -1.42 8.51 7.64
N LYS A 220 -0.77 9.33 6.81
CA LYS A 220 -1.32 10.61 6.34
C LYS A 220 -1.40 10.64 4.82
N THR A 221 -2.57 10.97 4.29
CA THR A 221 -2.77 11.22 2.86
C THR A 221 -2.03 12.50 2.47
N ARG A 222 -1.37 12.49 1.30
CA ARG A 222 -0.47 13.58 0.87
C ARG A 222 -1.23 14.82 0.39
N ILE A 223 -0.57 15.97 0.45
CA ILE A 223 -1.09 17.26 -0.05
C ILE A 223 -1.35 17.13 -1.56
N ARG A 224 -2.50 17.65 -1.99
CA ARG A 224 -2.86 17.75 -3.41
C ARG A 224 -1.90 18.73 -4.10
N ALA A 225 -1.31 18.29 -5.21
CA ALA A 225 -0.48 19.15 -6.07
C ALA A 225 -1.35 19.99 -7.01
#